data_AF-A0A7J8IMU1-F1
#
_entry.id   AF-A0A7J8IMU1-F1
#
_cell.length_a   1.000
_cell.length_b   1.000
_cell.length_c   1.000
_cell.angle_alpha   90.00
_cell.angle_beta   90.00
_cell.angle_gamma   90.00
#
_symmetry.space_group_name_H-M   'P 1'
#
loop_
_entity.id
_entity.type
_entity.pdbx_description
1 polymer ?
#
loop_
_entity_poly.entity_id
_entity_poly.type
_entity_poly.pdbx_seq_one_letter_code
_entity_poly.pdbx_strand_id
1 'polypeptide(L)'
;MFLIRISLQFIPILIVATSLLSSTGGSESGEPYVPGVFFRQFLPVSPKVQFNVVVSAFSLSELPSKADRTEVVQTLWRKTSDFLILVENGTKAGHRLLMEARDLVLKGKEKSPLDSQPGFVFAPCPHELPCPHLTASKPLACSFSQAYHPIPFNWNKQPKEEKFSMVILARGCPEEANRWPRITQPVLKRPRHVHCHLCCPDGHMQHAVITARRHGRDLYRCARVSSWGDLLPVTTPSELPPSSAEDPPES
;
A
#
# COMPACT_ATOMS: atom_id res chain seq x y z
N MET A 1 -7.53 -17.93 -6.76
CA MET A 1 -7.60 -18.42 -5.35
C MET A 1 -6.89 -17.41 -4.46
N PHE A 2 -7.38 -17.14 -3.24
CA PHE A 2 -6.82 -16.12 -2.33
C PHE A 2 -6.14 -16.77 -1.12
N LEU A 3 -5.04 -16.20 -0.64
CA LEU A 3 -4.43 -16.56 0.64
C LEU A 3 -4.53 -15.36 1.59
N ILE A 4 -5.23 -15.50 2.72
CA ILE A 4 -5.40 -14.43 3.70
C ILE A 4 -4.75 -14.86 5.01
N ARG A 5 -3.82 -14.05 5.52
CA ARG A 5 -3.33 -14.18 6.89
C ARG A 5 -4.15 -13.26 7.80
N ILE A 6 -4.79 -13.86 8.80
CA ILE A 6 -5.61 -13.16 9.80
C ILE A 6 -4.88 -13.18 11.14
N SER A 7 -4.99 -12.07 11.87
CA SER A 7 -4.55 -11.92 13.25
C SER A 7 -5.23 -12.92 14.19
N LEU A 8 -4.52 -13.45 15.18
CA LEU A 8 -5.08 -14.39 16.17
C LEU A 8 -5.02 -13.87 17.62
N GLN A 9 -4.53 -12.64 17.86
CA GLN A 9 -4.24 -12.17 19.23
C GLN A 9 -5.47 -11.68 20.01
N PHE A 10 -6.65 -11.58 19.41
CA PHE A 10 -7.88 -11.29 20.15
C PHE A 10 -8.55 -12.59 20.58
N ILE A 11 -8.79 -12.77 21.90
CA ILE A 11 -9.42 -13.97 22.49
C ILE A 11 -10.70 -14.42 21.76
N PRO A 12 -11.62 -13.52 21.35
CA PRO A 12 -12.79 -13.91 20.55
C PRO A 12 -12.42 -14.46 19.16
N ILE A 13 -11.40 -13.88 18.53
CA ILE A 13 -10.90 -14.31 17.21
C ILE A 13 -10.17 -15.65 17.34
N LEU A 14 -9.47 -15.90 18.45
CA LEU A 14 -8.82 -17.20 18.70
C LEU A 14 -9.85 -18.33 18.82
N ILE A 15 -10.99 -18.11 19.48
CA ILE A 15 -12.08 -19.10 19.58
C ILE A 15 -12.67 -19.38 18.20
N VAL A 16 -12.98 -18.32 17.44
CA VAL A 16 -13.51 -18.45 16.07
C VAL A 16 -12.50 -19.16 15.17
N ALA A 17 -11.23 -18.79 15.22
CA ALA A 17 -10.17 -19.42 14.45
C ALA A 17 -9.99 -20.88 14.82
N THR A 18 -10.02 -21.22 16.11
CA THR A 18 -9.93 -22.62 16.57
C THR A 18 -11.12 -23.42 16.07
N SER A 19 -12.33 -22.87 16.11
CA SER A 19 -13.54 -23.52 15.57
C SER A 19 -13.45 -23.75 14.06
N LEU A 20 -13.03 -22.74 13.30
CA LEU A 20 -12.83 -22.84 11.85
C LEU A 20 -11.74 -23.87 11.49
N LEU A 21 -10.60 -23.83 12.19
CA LEU A 21 -9.49 -24.77 12.00
C LEU A 21 -9.86 -26.21 12.40
N SER A 22 -10.69 -26.38 13.44
CA SER A 22 -11.16 -27.70 13.88
C SER A 22 -12.18 -28.30 12.93
N SER A 23 -13.03 -27.47 12.30
CA SER A 23 -13.98 -27.91 11.28
C SER A 23 -13.32 -28.37 9.99
N THR A 24 -12.16 -27.80 9.65
CA THR A 24 -11.30 -28.22 8.53
C THR A 24 -10.16 -29.13 8.99
N GLY A 25 -10.31 -29.79 10.14
CA GLY A 25 -9.22 -30.39 10.91
C GLY A 25 -8.25 -31.17 10.05
N GLY A 26 -7.02 -30.67 9.94
CA GLY A 26 -5.74 -31.17 9.37
C GLY A 26 -5.67 -32.28 8.30
N SER A 27 -6.66 -33.14 8.20
CA SER A 27 -6.98 -34.05 7.11
C SER A 27 -7.65 -33.29 5.97
N GLU A 28 -7.27 -33.57 4.73
CA GLU A 28 -7.90 -33.04 3.50
C GLU A 28 -9.38 -33.45 3.32
N SER A 29 -10.00 -34.09 4.33
CA SER A 29 -11.30 -34.79 4.25
C SER A 29 -12.45 -34.12 5.01
N GLY A 30 -12.24 -32.99 5.70
CA GLY A 30 -13.32 -32.27 6.38
C GLY A 30 -14.04 -31.31 5.43
N GLU A 31 -15.38 -31.36 5.39
CA GLU A 31 -16.16 -30.37 4.62
C GLU A 31 -15.89 -28.96 5.17
N PRO A 32 -15.50 -28.00 4.31
CA PRO A 32 -15.23 -26.65 4.78
C PRO A 32 -16.53 -25.96 5.23
N TYR A 33 -16.47 -25.27 6.38
CA TYR A 33 -17.62 -24.52 6.92
C TYR A 33 -18.20 -23.51 5.91
N VAL A 34 -17.32 -22.91 5.10
CA VAL A 34 -17.72 -22.11 3.93
C VAL A 34 -17.18 -22.80 2.68
N PRO A 35 -18.03 -23.26 1.75
CA PRO A 35 -17.60 -23.93 0.52
C PRO A 35 -16.54 -23.13 -0.23
N GLY A 36 -15.41 -23.78 -0.55
CA GLY A 36 -14.28 -23.16 -1.24
C GLY A 36 -13.34 -22.30 -0.37
N VAL A 37 -13.58 -22.22 0.95
CA VAL A 37 -12.68 -21.54 1.89
C VAL A 37 -11.96 -22.57 2.74
N PHE A 38 -10.63 -22.52 2.71
CA PHE A 38 -9.77 -23.47 3.43
C PHE A 38 -9.00 -22.74 4.53
N PHE A 39 -9.12 -23.22 5.76
CA PHE A 39 -8.40 -22.68 6.91
C PHE A 39 -7.17 -23.53 7.20
N ARG A 40 -6.03 -22.88 7.39
CA ARG A 40 -4.76 -23.54 7.73
C ARG A 40 -4.07 -22.76 8.84
N GLN A 41 -3.56 -23.47 9.83
CA GLN A 41 -2.83 -22.86 10.95
C GLN A 41 -1.46 -22.33 10.50
N PHE A 42 -0.78 -23.08 9.62
CA PHE A 42 0.55 -22.76 9.14
C PHE A 42 0.53 -22.41 7.66
N LEU A 43 1.45 -21.51 7.25
CA LEU A 43 1.64 -21.20 5.85
C LEU A 43 2.14 -22.45 5.10
N PRO A 44 1.65 -22.70 3.88
CA PRO A 44 2.11 -23.83 3.09
C PRO A 44 3.59 -23.65 2.72
N VAL A 45 4.44 -24.57 3.18
CA VAL A 45 5.91 -24.50 3.00
C VAL A 45 6.33 -24.70 1.54
N SER A 46 5.63 -25.55 0.79
CA SER A 46 5.97 -25.85 -0.60
C SER A 46 5.60 -24.69 -1.53
N PRO A 47 6.50 -24.16 -2.39
CA PRO A 47 6.17 -23.10 -3.34
C PRO A 47 5.32 -23.55 -4.54
N LYS A 48 4.98 -24.85 -4.65
CA LYS A 48 4.26 -25.41 -5.82
C LYS A 48 2.91 -24.76 -6.10
N VAL A 49 2.21 -24.36 -5.06
CA VAL A 49 0.90 -23.72 -5.16
C VAL A 49 1.07 -22.23 -4.92
N GLN A 50 0.79 -21.44 -5.95
CA GLN A 50 0.70 -19.98 -5.89
C GLN A 50 -0.74 -19.51 -5.94
N PHE A 51 -0.96 -18.26 -5.56
CA PHE A 51 -2.26 -17.59 -5.49
C PHE A 51 -2.17 -16.27 -6.27
N ASN A 52 -3.21 -15.94 -7.03
CA ASN A 52 -3.28 -14.68 -7.77
C ASN A 52 -3.16 -13.47 -6.82
N VAL A 53 -3.81 -13.56 -5.66
CA VAL A 53 -3.80 -12.50 -4.66
C VAL A 53 -3.53 -13.08 -3.28
N VAL A 54 -2.53 -12.52 -2.61
CA VAL A 54 -2.15 -12.84 -1.24
C VAL A 54 -2.33 -11.60 -0.39
N VAL A 55 -3.01 -11.73 0.74
CA VAL A 55 -3.32 -10.62 1.65
C VAL A 55 -2.79 -10.93 3.04
N SER A 56 -2.03 -10.00 3.61
CA SER A 56 -1.70 -9.97 5.03
C SER A 56 -2.19 -8.66 5.61
N ALA A 57 -3.28 -8.72 6.38
CA ALA A 57 -3.91 -7.55 6.97
C ALA A 57 -3.77 -7.58 8.49
N PHE A 58 -3.13 -6.55 9.04
CA PHE A 58 -2.94 -6.32 10.48
C PHE A 58 -2.29 -7.50 11.23
N SER A 59 -1.36 -8.20 10.57
CA SER A 59 -0.80 -9.46 11.08
C SER A 59 0.73 -9.48 11.19
N LEU A 60 1.44 -8.56 10.51
CA LEU A 60 2.90 -8.48 10.60
C LEU A 60 3.32 -7.88 11.94
N SER A 61 2.53 -6.94 12.48
CA SER A 61 2.77 -6.34 13.79
C SER A 61 2.64 -7.33 14.95
N GLU A 62 1.97 -8.47 14.74
CA GLU A 62 1.81 -9.52 15.76
C GLU A 62 2.99 -10.49 15.84
N LEU A 63 3.86 -10.50 14.83
CA LEU A 63 4.98 -11.42 14.77
C LEU A 63 6.09 -10.95 15.74
N PRO A 64 6.59 -11.84 16.60
CA PRO A 64 7.37 -11.44 17.77
C PRO A 64 8.74 -10.87 17.39
N SER A 65 9.37 -11.39 16.34
CA SER A 65 10.69 -10.92 15.91
C SER A 65 10.72 -10.40 14.47
N LYS A 66 11.76 -9.64 14.15
CA LYS A 66 12.06 -9.21 12.78
C LYS A 66 12.37 -10.40 11.86
N ALA A 67 12.97 -11.46 12.40
CA ALA A 67 13.28 -12.67 11.65
C ALA A 67 11.99 -13.37 11.20
N ASP A 68 11.03 -13.55 12.11
CA ASP A 68 9.73 -14.14 11.78
C ASP A 68 8.98 -13.33 10.73
N ARG A 69 8.99 -11.99 10.86
CA ARG A 69 8.41 -11.09 9.85
C ARG A 69 9.06 -11.26 8.48
N THR A 70 10.39 -11.37 8.45
CA THR A 70 11.15 -11.55 7.20
C THR A 70 10.80 -12.88 6.54
N GLU A 71 10.78 -13.97 7.30
CA GLU A 71 10.43 -15.30 6.81
C GLU A 71 8.98 -15.37 6.31
N VAL A 72 8.04 -14.79 7.06
CA VAL A 72 6.63 -14.73 6.68
C VAL A 72 6.45 -13.93 5.39
N VAL A 73 7.04 -12.73 5.28
CA VAL A 73 6.92 -11.92 4.05
C VAL A 73 7.52 -12.63 2.84
N GLN A 74 8.68 -13.28 2.98
CA GLN A 74 9.27 -14.08 1.90
C GLN A 74 8.36 -15.25 1.52
N THR A 75 7.76 -15.93 2.49
CA THR A 75 6.85 -17.03 2.24
C THR A 75 5.58 -16.55 1.52
N LEU A 76 5.00 -15.42 1.94
CA LEU A 76 3.86 -14.82 1.27
C LEU A 76 4.20 -14.42 -0.18
N TRP A 77 5.39 -13.85 -0.40
CA TRP A 77 5.84 -13.47 -1.74
C TRP A 77 6.06 -14.67 -2.67
N ARG A 78 6.64 -15.78 -2.18
CA ARG A 78 6.72 -17.06 -2.92
C ARG A 78 5.36 -17.67 -3.24
N LYS A 79 4.32 -17.25 -2.54
CA LYS A 79 2.94 -17.70 -2.75
C LYS A 79 2.14 -16.78 -3.65
N THR A 80 2.73 -15.70 -4.10
CA THR A 80 2.07 -14.67 -4.89
C THR A 80 2.43 -14.81 -6.37
N SER A 81 1.41 -15.11 -7.18
CA SER A 81 1.48 -15.07 -8.64
C SER A 81 1.36 -13.64 -9.16
N ASP A 82 0.39 -12.87 -8.67
CA ASP A 82 0.10 -11.55 -9.25
C ASP A 82 0.27 -10.42 -8.23
N PHE A 83 -0.50 -10.41 -7.12
CA PHE A 83 -0.51 -9.31 -6.15
C PHE A 83 -0.34 -9.75 -4.69
N LEU A 84 0.60 -9.11 -3.99
CA LEU A 84 0.78 -9.20 -2.55
C LEU A 84 0.31 -7.89 -1.91
N ILE A 85 -0.77 -7.97 -1.13
CA ILE A 85 -1.39 -6.84 -0.43
C ILE A 85 -1.03 -6.94 1.05
N LEU A 86 -0.31 -5.94 1.56
CA LEU A 86 0.06 -5.83 2.97
C LEU A 86 -0.64 -4.61 3.57
N VAL A 87 -1.40 -4.81 4.64
CA VAL A 87 -2.11 -3.76 5.36
C VAL A 87 -1.71 -3.80 6.83
N GLU A 88 -1.43 -2.64 7.42
CA GLU A 88 -1.12 -2.49 8.84
C GLU A 88 -1.80 -1.26 9.43
N ASN A 89 -1.80 -1.15 10.75
CA ASN A 89 -2.32 0.03 11.44
C ASN A 89 -1.63 1.32 10.92
N GLY A 90 -2.38 2.41 10.83
CA GLY A 90 -1.95 3.72 10.30
C GLY A 90 -0.99 4.48 11.23
N THR A 91 -0.18 3.75 12.00
CA THR A 91 0.80 4.24 12.95
C THR A 91 2.19 4.28 12.32
N LYS A 92 3.14 4.97 12.97
CA LYS A 92 4.54 4.98 12.51
C LYS A 92 5.17 3.58 12.54
N ALA A 93 4.78 2.75 13.51
CA ALA A 93 5.26 1.38 13.61
C ALA A 93 4.72 0.53 12.46
N GLY A 94 3.40 0.56 12.21
CA GLY A 94 2.78 -0.17 11.10
C GLY A 94 3.36 0.26 9.74
N HIS A 95 3.51 1.57 9.52
CA HIS A 95 4.14 2.07 8.30
C HIS A 95 5.60 1.58 8.12
N ARG A 96 6.41 1.58 9.19
CA ARG A 96 7.79 1.07 9.13
C ARG A 96 7.83 -0.42 8.76
N LEU A 97 6.96 -1.23 9.35
CA LEU A 97 6.85 -2.66 9.04
C LEU A 97 6.57 -2.89 7.55
N LEU A 98 5.65 -2.12 6.97
CA LEU A 98 5.33 -2.22 5.55
C LEU A 98 6.49 -1.77 4.64
N MET A 99 7.25 -0.74 5.04
CA MET A 99 8.43 -0.31 4.26
C MET A 99 9.58 -1.31 4.35
N GLU A 100 9.78 -1.96 5.50
CA GLU A 100 10.73 -3.09 5.63
C GLU A 100 10.32 -4.26 4.74
N ALA A 101 9.03 -4.62 4.72
CA ALA A 101 8.51 -5.69 3.87
C ALA A 101 8.62 -5.34 2.37
N ARG A 102 8.30 -4.10 1.98
CA ARG A 102 8.50 -3.57 0.63
C ARG A 102 9.95 -3.70 0.20
N ASP A 103 10.87 -3.20 1.02
CA ASP A 103 12.30 -3.25 0.71
C ASP A 103 12.81 -4.68 0.60
N LEU A 104 12.33 -5.59 1.45
CA LEU A 104 12.69 -7.01 1.40
C LEU A 104 12.28 -7.65 0.07
N VAL A 105 11.08 -7.37 -0.42
CA VAL A 105 10.58 -7.90 -1.70
C VAL A 105 11.31 -7.28 -2.89
N LEU A 106 11.45 -5.94 -2.92
CA LEU A 106 12.08 -5.24 -4.05
C LEU A 106 13.58 -5.50 -4.17
N LYS A 107 14.30 -5.61 -3.03
CA LYS A 107 15.74 -5.88 -3.00
C LYS A 107 16.06 -7.37 -2.97
N GLY A 108 15.04 -8.21 -2.73
CA GLY A 108 15.18 -9.66 -2.67
C GLY A 108 15.63 -10.21 -4.01
N LYS A 109 16.86 -10.72 -4.07
CA LYS A 109 17.32 -11.55 -5.20
C LYS A 109 16.74 -12.95 -4.99
N GLU A 110 15.46 -13.13 -5.29
CA GLU A 110 14.85 -14.45 -5.16
C GLU A 110 15.49 -15.39 -6.21
N LYS A 111 16.20 -16.41 -5.72
CA LYS A 111 16.91 -17.42 -6.52
C LYS A 111 16.04 -18.65 -6.75
N SER A 112 14.72 -18.48 -6.84
CA SER A 112 13.82 -19.59 -7.15
C SER A 112 13.89 -19.87 -8.65
N PRO A 113 14.21 -21.09 -9.09
CA PRO A 113 14.17 -21.45 -10.51
C PRO A 113 12.75 -21.37 -11.11
N LEU A 114 11.71 -21.33 -10.27
CA LEU A 114 10.30 -21.34 -10.70
C LEU A 114 9.69 -19.94 -10.88
N ASP A 115 10.29 -18.87 -10.32
CA ASP A 115 9.72 -17.53 -10.37
C ASP A 115 10.80 -16.51 -10.76
N SER A 116 10.84 -16.18 -12.05
CA SER A 116 11.84 -15.27 -12.63
C SER A 116 11.41 -13.80 -12.68
N GLN A 117 10.16 -13.48 -12.33
CA GLN A 117 9.67 -12.12 -12.47
C GLN A 117 10.05 -11.26 -11.26
N PRO A 118 10.62 -10.06 -11.50
CA PRO A 118 10.90 -9.12 -10.42
C PRO A 118 9.59 -8.65 -9.78
N GLY A 119 9.70 -8.21 -8.52
CA GLY A 119 8.60 -7.51 -7.86
C GLY A 119 8.70 -6.02 -8.10
N PHE A 120 7.56 -5.35 -8.27
CA PHE A 120 7.48 -3.90 -8.34
C PHE A 120 6.37 -3.35 -7.43
N VAL A 121 6.42 -2.06 -7.14
CA VAL A 121 5.36 -1.39 -6.36
C VAL A 121 4.19 -1.07 -7.27
N PHE A 122 3.05 -1.74 -7.08
CA PHE A 122 1.81 -1.43 -7.77
C PHE A 122 1.11 -0.23 -7.13
N ALA A 123 1.04 -0.21 -5.79
CA ALA A 123 0.47 0.88 -5.03
C ALA A 123 1.02 0.92 -3.59
N PRO A 124 0.89 2.03 -2.86
CA PRO A 124 0.41 3.33 -3.30
C PRO A 124 1.54 4.30 -3.69
N CYS A 125 2.79 3.92 -3.49
CA CYS A 125 3.92 4.80 -3.81
C CYS A 125 4.11 4.85 -5.34
N PRO A 126 4.22 6.06 -5.95
CA PRO A 126 4.50 6.20 -7.38
C PRO A 126 5.97 5.91 -7.75
N HIS A 127 6.76 5.43 -6.79
CA HIS A 127 8.21 5.25 -6.88
C HIS A 127 8.66 4.00 -6.12
N GLU A 128 9.87 3.53 -6.43
CA GLU A 128 10.54 2.40 -5.77
C GLU A 128 11.69 2.84 -4.85
N LEU A 129 11.95 4.15 -4.79
CA LEU A 129 12.94 4.77 -3.91
C LEU A 129 12.54 4.69 -2.41
N PRO A 130 13.47 4.97 -1.47
CA PRO A 130 13.15 5.08 -0.05
C PRO A 130 11.97 6.04 0.19
N CYS A 131 11.05 5.67 1.08
CA CYS A 131 9.87 6.49 1.32
C CYS A 131 10.24 7.83 1.98
N PRO A 132 9.88 8.98 1.40
CA PRO A 132 10.31 10.27 1.94
C PRO A 132 9.66 10.62 3.28
N HIS A 133 8.53 9.99 3.63
CA HIS A 133 7.91 10.12 4.95
C HIS A 133 8.74 9.50 6.08
N LEU A 134 9.62 8.54 5.78
CA LEU A 134 10.55 7.95 6.75
C LEU A 134 11.91 8.66 6.79
N THR A 135 12.35 9.25 5.68
CA THR A 135 13.65 9.92 5.57
C THR A 135 13.60 11.41 5.96
N ALA A 136 12.40 12.01 6.03
CA ALA A 136 12.23 13.38 6.50
C ALA A 136 12.75 13.58 7.94
N SER A 137 13.13 14.82 8.26
CA SER A 137 13.63 15.22 9.60
C SER A 137 12.67 14.84 10.74
N LYS A 138 11.36 14.86 10.46
CA LYS A 138 10.32 14.37 11.37
C LYS A 138 9.55 13.23 10.68
N PRO A 139 9.88 11.96 10.97
CA PRO A 139 9.21 10.83 10.35
C PRO A 139 7.71 10.81 10.66
N LEU A 140 6.91 10.61 9.63
CA LEU A 140 5.44 10.50 9.68
C LEU A 140 5.00 9.15 9.12
N ALA A 141 3.83 8.68 9.55
CA ALA A 141 3.22 7.50 8.92
C ALA A 141 2.59 7.93 7.60
N CYS A 142 2.94 7.24 6.51
CA CYS A 142 2.21 7.37 5.26
C CYS A 142 0.98 6.45 5.31
N SER A 143 -0.13 7.00 5.80
CA SER A 143 -1.39 6.26 5.99
C SER A 143 -2.50 6.75 5.05
N PHE A 144 -3.67 6.13 5.21
CA PHE A 144 -4.97 6.49 4.65
C PHE A 144 -5.97 6.65 5.81
N SER A 145 -7.12 7.27 5.54
CA SER A 145 -8.23 7.37 6.49
C SER A 145 -9.49 6.82 5.82
N GLN A 146 -10.19 5.91 6.49
CA GLN A 146 -11.48 5.39 6.03
C GLN A 146 -12.54 5.60 7.11
N ALA A 147 -13.62 6.28 6.73
CA ALA A 147 -14.80 6.39 7.57
C ALA A 147 -15.60 5.08 7.54
N TYR A 148 -16.11 4.64 8.69
CA TYR A 148 -16.95 3.45 8.84
C TYR A 148 -18.06 3.69 9.87
N HIS A 149 -19.15 2.95 9.72
CA HIS A 149 -20.22 2.92 10.72
C HIS A 149 -19.94 1.80 11.71
N PRO A 150 -19.83 2.11 13.02
CA PRO A 150 -19.64 1.06 14.01
C PRO A 150 -20.86 0.14 14.08
N ILE A 151 -20.64 -1.13 14.41
CA ILE A 151 -21.70 -2.12 14.62
C ILE A 151 -22.67 -1.58 15.71
N PRO A 152 -24.00 -1.72 15.56
CA PRO A 152 -25.01 -1.04 16.38
C PRO A 152 -25.16 -1.54 17.82
N PHE A 153 -24.07 -2.01 18.44
CA PHE A 153 -24.05 -2.33 19.87
C PHE A 153 -23.91 -1.09 20.77
N ASN A 154 -23.74 0.09 20.18
CA ASN A 154 -23.61 1.34 20.92
C ASN A 154 -24.50 2.42 20.29
N TRP A 155 -25.14 3.24 21.11
CA TRP A 155 -26.11 4.27 20.68
C TRP A 155 -25.49 5.42 19.86
N ASN A 156 -24.16 5.42 19.72
CA ASN A 156 -23.41 6.40 18.93
C ASN A 156 -23.40 6.06 17.44
N LYS A 157 -24.35 6.67 16.71
CA LYS A 157 -24.51 6.59 15.25
C LYS A 157 -23.45 7.34 14.45
N GLN A 158 -22.51 8.04 15.10
CA GLN A 158 -21.53 8.86 14.40
C GLN A 158 -20.52 7.96 13.65
N PRO A 159 -20.25 8.22 12.36
CA PRO A 159 -19.18 7.57 11.64
C PRO A 159 -17.86 7.73 12.39
N LYS A 160 -17.09 6.65 12.47
CA LYS A 160 -15.72 6.67 13.01
C LYS A 160 -14.72 6.65 11.87
N GLU A 161 -13.54 7.18 12.09
CA GLU A 161 -12.43 7.07 11.15
C GLU A 161 -11.41 6.05 11.65
N GLU A 162 -10.96 5.17 10.77
CA GLU A 162 -9.84 4.26 11.00
C GLU A 162 -8.67 4.64 10.10
N LYS A 163 -7.45 4.64 10.65
CA LYS A 163 -6.24 4.91 9.87
C LYS A 163 -5.47 3.62 9.64
N PHE A 164 -5.09 3.39 8.39
CA PHE A 164 -4.29 2.22 8.00
C PHE A 164 -3.18 2.63 7.05
N SER A 165 -2.12 1.82 6.99
CA SER A 165 -1.08 1.91 5.97
C SER A 165 -1.22 0.68 5.07
N MET A 166 -0.90 0.82 3.78
CA MET A 166 -0.98 -0.28 2.83
C MET A 166 0.16 -0.20 1.82
N VAL A 167 0.64 -1.36 1.38
CA VAL A 167 1.48 -1.52 0.19
C VAL A 167 0.98 -2.70 -0.62
N ILE A 168 0.89 -2.53 -1.94
CA ILE A 168 0.55 -3.55 -2.91
C ILE A 168 1.77 -3.74 -3.80
N LEU A 169 2.30 -4.96 -3.78
CA LEU A 169 3.44 -5.38 -4.59
C LEU A 169 2.92 -6.33 -5.67
N ALA A 170 3.43 -6.19 -6.89
CA ALA A 170 3.02 -7.01 -8.01
C ALA A 170 4.23 -7.70 -8.65
N ARG A 171 3.99 -8.89 -9.23
CA ARG A 171 4.98 -9.60 -10.05
C ARG A 171 5.00 -9.03 -11.47
N GLY A 172 6.18 -9.00 -12.07
CA GLY A 172 6.37 -8.60 -13.47
C GLY A 172 7.03 -7.24 -13.61
N CYS A 173 6.70 -6.53 -14.69
CA CYS A 173 7.15 -5.17 -14.92
C CYS A 173 5.93 -4.23 -14.91
N PRO A 174 6.06 -3.03 -14.34
CA PRO A 174 4.99 -2.05 -14.45
C PRO A 174 4.80 -1.70 -15.93
N GLU A 175 3.56 -1.72 -16.40
CA GLU A 175 3.19 -1.08 -17.66
C GLU A 175 3.60 0.41 -17.59
N GLU A 176 3.76 1.08 -18.75
CA GLU A 176 4.04 2.52 -18.84
C GLU A 176 2.86 3.34 -18.29
N ALA A 177 2.66 3.29 -16.99
CA ALA A 177 1.64 4.02 -16.27
C ALA A 177 2.15 5.43 -15.98
N ASN A 178 1.25 6.40 -16.13
CA ASN A 178 1.52 7.77 -15.74
C ASN A 178 1.93 7.81 -14.26
N ARG A 179 3.18 8.16 -13.99
CA ARG A 179 3.73 8.30 -12.64
C ARG A 179 3.27 9.64 -12.05
N TRP A 180 1.97 9.80 -11.84
CA TRP A 180 1.45 11.00 -11.20
C TRP A 180 1.79 11.01 -9.71
N PRO A 181 2.13 12.18 -9.14
CA PRO A 181 2.30 12.30 -7.70
C PRO A 181 1.03 11.90 -6.93
N ARG A 182 1.20 11.25 -5.79
CA ARG A 182 0.10 10.85 -4.90
C ARG A 182 -0.09 11.84 -3.77
N ILE A 183 -1.33 12.21 -3.49
CA ILE A 183 -1.71 13.01 -2.33
C ILE A 183 -1.56 12.19 -1.04
N THR A 184 -0.72 12.63 -0.11
CA THR A 184 -0.41 11.89 1.13
C THR A 184 -1.09 12.43 2.39
N GLN A 185 -1.91 13.47 2.26
CA GLN A 185 -2.63 14.10 3.38
C GLN A 185 -3.98 14.65 2.92
N PRO A 186 -4.94 14.93 3.82
CA PRO A 186 -6.18 15.61 3.48
C PRO A 186 -5.94 16.90 2.70
N VAL A 187 -6.64 17.05 1.57
CA VAL A 187 -6.52 18.22 0.70
C VAL A 187 -7.09 19.46 1.38
N LEU A 188 -6.29 20.53 1.47
CA LEU A 188 -6.73 21.79 2.11
C LEU A 188 -7.34 22.71 1.07
N LYS A 189 -8.68 22.74 1.04
CA LYS A 189 -9.45 23.54 0.09
C LYS A 189 -9.61 24.96 0.64
N ARG A 190 -9.03 25.94 -0.05
CA ARG A 190 -9.16 27.37 0.29
C ARG A 190 -9.88 28.14 -0.82
N PRO A 191 -10.33 29.37 -0.58
CA PRO A 191 -10.80 30.25 -1.65
C PRO A 191 -9.66 30.48 -2.66
N ARG A 192 -9.92 30.21 -3.95
CA ARG A 192 -9.01 30.44 -5.09
C ARG A 192 -7.72 29.60 -5.15
N HIS A 193 -7.42 28.78 -4.15
CA HIS A 193 -6.26 27.88 -4.17
C HIS A 193 -6.51 26.60 -3.37
N VAL A 194 -5.75 25.55 -3.67
CA VAL A 194 -5.82 24.24 -3.01
C VAL A 194 -4.40 23.82 -2.64
N HIS A 195 -4.17 23.43 -1.39
CA HIS A 195 -2.89 22.87 -0.99
C HIS A 195 -2.93 21.35 -1.03
N CYS A 196 -1.96 20.76 -1.73
CA CYS A 196 -1.76 19.33 -1.83
C CYS A 196 -0.34 18.98 -1.34
N HIS A 197 -0.24 17.99 -0.44
CA HIS A 197 1.05 17.38 -0.08
C HIS A 197 1.20 16.11 -0.91
N LEU A 198 2.23 16.10 -1.76
CA LEU A 198 2.41 15.11 -2.82
C LEU A 198 3.67 14.29 -2.56
N CYS A 199 3.54 12.96 -2.70
CA CYS A 199 4.67 12.06 -2.86
C CYS A 199 4.91 11.88 -4.35
N CYS A 200 6.11 12.25 -4.81
CA CYS A 200 6.45 12.32 -6.21
C CYS A 200 7.20 11.06 -6.69
N PRO A 201 7.19 10.75 -8.01
CA PRO A 201 7.87 9.58 -8.57
C PRO A 201 9.40 9.57 -8.38
N ASP A 202 9.99 10.74 -8.18
CA ASP A 202 11.40 10.95 -7.87
C ASP A 202 11.75 10.65 -6.39
N GLY A 203 10.77 10.23 -5.59
CA GLY A 203 10.97 9.92 -4.18
C GLY A 203 11.02 11.13 -3.27
N HIS A 204 10.63 12.32 -3.75
CA HIS A 204 10.54 13.53 -2.93
C HIS A 204 9.12 13.87 -2.49
N MET A 205 9.01 14.60 -1.37
CA MET A 205 7.76 15.23 -0.95
C MET A 205 7.69 16.64 -1.49
N GLN A 206 6.56 17.00 -2.10
CA GLN A 206 6.29 18.34 -2.59
C GLN A 206 5.03 18.91 -1.95
N HIS A 207 5.08 20.19 -1.58
CA HIS A 207 3.89 20.97 -1.25
C HIS A 207 3.47 21.80 -2.46
N ALA A 208 2.38 21.41 -3.11
CA ALA A 208 1.85 22.11 -4.28
C ALA A 208 0.66 23.00 -3.90
N VAL A 209 0.69 24.26 -4.35
CA VAL A 209 -0.42 25.21 -4.22
C VAL A 209 -1.09 25.40 -5.57
N ILE A 210 -2.15 24.64 -5.81
CA ILE A 210 -2.85 24.59 -7.10
C ILE A 210 -3.83 25.75 -7.20
N THR A 211 -3.76 26.50 -8.30
CA THR A 211 -4.64 27.65 -8.60
C THR A 211 -5.09 27.60 -10.05
N ALA A 212 -6.31 28.06 -10.33
CA ALA A 212 -6.84 28.07 -11.70
C ALA A 212 -5.99 28.92 -12.66
N ARG A 213 -5.35 29.99 -12.15
CA ARG A 213 -4.53 30.90 -12.96
C ARG A 213 -3.18 30.29 -13.35
N ARG A 214 -2.48 29.64 -12.40
CA ARG A 214 -1.13 29.11 -12.64
C ARG A 214 -1.14 27.71 -13.27
N HIS A 215 -2.14 26.90 -12.95
CA HIS A 215 -2.17 25.47 -13.29
C HIS A 215 -3.32 25.08 -14.22
N GLY A 216 -4.09 26.05 -14.70
CA GLY A 216 -5.28 25.81 -15.51
C GLY A 216 -6.52 25.46 -14.68
N ARG A 217 -7.69 25.62 -15.30
CA ARG A 217 -8.99 25.41 -14.65
C ARG A 217 -9.26 23.94 -14.34
N ASP A 218 -8.80 23.04 -15.21
CA ASP A 218 -9.10 21.60 -15.10
C ASP A 218 -8.33 20.94 -13.96
N LEU A 219 -7.02 21.16 -13.86
CA LEU A 219 -6.22 20.67 -12.72
C LEU A 219 -6.67 21.32 -11.41
N TYR A 220 -7.06 22.60 -11.42
CA TYR A 220 -7.67 23.23 -10.25
C TYR A 220 -8.97 22.55 -9.83
N ARG A 221 -9.87 22.25 -10.78
CA ARG A 221 -11.12 21.53 -10.50
C ARG A 221 -10.85 20.12 -9.98
N CYS A 222 -9.92 19.41 -10.60
CA CYS A 222 -9.44 18.08 -10.18
C CYS A 222 -8.96 18.14 -8.72
N ALA A 223 -8.00 19.01 -8.40
CA ALA A 223 -7.48 19.17 -7.04
C ALA A 223 -8.56 19.50 -5.99
N ARG A 224 -9.62 20.24 -6.37
CA ARG A 224 -10.73 20.54 -5.45
C ARG A 224 -11.61 19.35 -5.11
N VAL A 225 -11.71 18.37 -6.01
CA VAL A 225 -12.51 17.14 -5.78
C VAL A 225 -11.66 15.98 -5.30
N SER A 226 -10.33 16.06 -5.42
CA SER A 226 -9.41 15.05 -4.90
C SER A 226 -9.48 14.89 -3.38
N SER A 227 -9.15 13.68 -2.95
CA SER A 227 -9.10 13.19 -1.57
C SER A 227 -7.72 12.65 -1.22
N TRP A 228 -7.54 12.31 0.05
CA TRP A 228 -6.31 11.70 0.54
C TRP A 228 -6.11 10.32 -0.13
N GLY A 229 -5.01 10.17 -0.86
CA GLY A 229 -4.64 8.94 -1.55
C GLY A 229 -4.74 9.03 -3.06
N ASP A 230 -5.41 10.05 -3.60
CA ASP A 230 -5.59 10.23 -5.04
C ASP A 230 -4.28 10.60 -5.74
N LEU A 231 -4.17 10.19 -7.01
CA LEU A 231 -3.15 10.68 -7.92
C LEU A 231 -3.58 12.01 -8.51
N LEU A 232 -2.64 12.96 -8.62
CA LEU A 232 -2.92 14.28 -9.17
C LEU A 232 -2.03 14.50 -10.40
N PRO A 233 -2.58 14.91 -11.56
CA PRO A 233 -1.83 15.11 -12.81
C PRO A 233 -1.04 16.43 -12.76
N VAL A 234 -0.19 16.58 -11.75
CA VAL A 234 0.75 17.69 -11.63
C VAL A 234 2.05 17.26 -12.28
N THR A 235 2.45 17.98 -13.33
CA THR A 235 3.82 17.94 -13.80
C THR A 235 4.71 18.61 -12.76
N THR A 236 5.52 17.81 -12.07
CA THR A 236 6.67 18.34 -11.34
C THR A 236 7.58 19.02 -12.37
N PRO A 237 7.99 20.28 -12.17
CA PRO A 237 9.00 20.89 -13.02
C PRO A 237 10.34 20.25 -12.69
N SER A 238 10.60 19.07 -13.26
CA SER A 238 11.96 18.60 -13.48
C SER A 238 12.33 19.05 -14.89
N GLU A 239 13.17 20.08 -14.96
CA GLU A 239 13.78 20.62 -16.19
C GLU A 239 12.78 20.98 -17.30
N LEU A 240 12.28 22.22 -17.27
CA LEU A 240 12.11 22.92 -18.54
C LEU A 240 13.52 22.99 -19.16
N PRO A 241 13.77 22.49 -20.38
CA PRO A 241 14.98 22.90 -21.08
C PRO A 241 14.99 24.44 -21.10
N PRO A 242 16.14 25.09 -20.86
CA PRO A 242 16.21 26.54 -20.92
C PRO A 242 15.63 26.95 -22.27
N SER A 243 14.61 27.83 -22.24
CA SER A 243 14.04 28.36 -23.47
C SER A 243 15.21 28.90 -24.28
N SER A 244 15.38 28.39 -25.49
CA SER A 244 16.27 29.00 -26.47
C SER A 244 15.78 30.42 -26.69
N ALA A 245 16.38 31.37 -25.97
CA ALA A 245 16.40 32.74 -26.39
C ALA A 245 17.19 32.74 -27.69
N GLU A 246 16.48 32.85 -28.81
CA GLU A 246 17.10 33.24 -30.07
C GLU A 246 17.65 34.64 -29.87
N ASP A 247 18.98 34.75 -29.80
CA ASP A 247 19.65 36.04 -29.93
C ASP A 247 19.36 36.60 -31.34
N PRO A 248 18.98 37.89 -31.47
CA PRO A 248 18.75 38.48 -32.77
C PRO A 248 20.06 38.56 -33.57
N PRO A 249 20.01 38.49 -34.91
CA PRO A 249 21.21 38.52 -35.74
C PRO A 249 21.90 39.88 -35.62
N GLU A 250 23.19 39.86 -35.29
CA GLU A 250 24.07 41.02 -35.42
C GLU A 250 24.10 41.46 -36.88
N SER A 251 23.72 42.72 -37.10
CA SER A 251 23.84 43.49 -38.33
C SER A 251 25.22 44.10 -38.50
#